data_AF-A0A1F4ESV0-F1
#
_entry.id   AF-A0A1F4ESV0-F1
#
_cell.length_a   1.000
_cell.length_b   1.000
_cell.length_c   1.000
_cell.angle_alpha   90.00
_cell.angle_beta   90.00
_cell.angle_gamma   90.00
#
_symmetry.space_group_name_H-M   'P 1'
#
loop_
_entity.id
_entity.type
_entity.pdbx_description
1 polymer ?
#
loop_
_entity_poly.entity_id
_entity_poly.type
_entity_poly.pdbx_seq_one_letter_code
_entity_poly.pdbx_strand_id
1 'polypeptide(L)'
;MKRFLKARPRDIATCLLVLLAAFFATALAQKSLRQLPPLLRTLSDEVGVLSLEEGLTLSRSLEEIRDLTGVRVIMAIAGSTEPEAIDDRTMQVMPGRALASVERALGNPGVTSDLGPLLRKEQYFEALMTLTARLRAIVQERPASQPAARPAQHYQDVNGAVRPASGCDPQACTPAALIGIELDRKG
;
A
#
# COMPACT_ATOMS: atom_id res chain seq x y z
N MET A 1 -59.04 7.08 -16.59
CA MET A 1 -58.28 7.88 -15.59
C MET A 1 -56.98 8.36 -16.22
N LYS A 2 -56.95 9.58 -16.78
CA LYS A 2 -55.74 10.21 -17.35
C LYS A 2 -55.73 11.68 -16.93
N ARG A 3 -55.20 11.99 -15.75
CA ARG A 3 -54.89 13.36 -15.36
C ARG A 3 -53.40 13.58 -15.60
N PHE A 4 -53.06 13.90 -16.85
CA PHE A 4 -51.73 14.38 -17.19
C PHE A 4 -51.57 15.78 -16.57
N LEU A 5 -50.73 15.88 -15.55
CA LEU A 5 -50.40 17.14 -14.90
C LEU A 5 -49.75 18.07 -15.93
N LYS A 6 -50.42 19.19 -16.21
CA LYS A 6 -49.89 20.30 -16.99
C LYS A 6 -48.93 21.10 -16.10
N ALA A 7 -47.73 20.56 -15.88
CA ALA A 7 -46.68 21.25 -15.13
C ALA A 7 -46.26 22.50 -15.89
N ARG A 8 -46.21 23.65 -15.22
CA ARG A 8 -45.79 24.91 -15.86
C ARG A 8 -44.28 24.85 -16.08
N PRO A 9 -43.76 25.43 -17.17
CA PRO A 9 -42.33 25.36 -17.50
C PRO A 9 -41.43 25.96 -16.40
N ARG A 10 -41.95 26.86 -15.57
CA ARG A 10 -41.23 27.42 -14.42
C ARG A 10 -40.99 26.40 -13.31
N ASP A 11 -41.93 25.49 -13.08
CA ASP A 11 -41.81 24.48 -12.00
C ASP A 11 -40.77 23.41 -12.36
N ILE A 12 -40.64 23.09 -13.66
CA ILE A 12 -39.64 22.13 -14.16
C ILE A 12 -38.21 22.67 -13.97
N ALA A 13 -37.99 23.96 -14.24
CA ALA A 13 -36.68 24.58 -14.07
C ALA A 13 -36.25 24.60 -12.60
N THR A 14 -37.18 24.87 -11.67
CA THR A 14 -36.88 24.84 -10.23
C THR A 14 -36.57 23.43 -9.75
N CYS A 15 -37.33 22.41 -10.16
CA CYS A 15 -37.03 21.03 -9.83
C CYS A 15 -35.67 20.57 -10.38
N LEU A 16 -35.33 20.93 -11.62
CA LEU A 16 -34.04 20.57 -12.22
C LEU A 16 -32.86 21.21 -11.45
N LEU A 17 -33.00 22.48 -11.04
CA LEU A 17 -31.96 23.20 -10.31
C LEU A 17 -31.74 22.64 -8.90
N VAL A 18 -32.83 22.23 -8.22
CA VAL A 18 -32.74 21.55 -6.91
C VAL A 18 -32.07 20.17 -7.05
N LEU A 19 -32.39 19.42 -8.11
CA LEU A 19 -31.74 18.14 -8.41
C LEU A 19 -30.25 18.30 -8.72
N LEU A 20 -29.87 19.34 -9.47
CA LEU A 20 -28.47 19.61 -9.80
C LEU A 20 -27.66 20.02 -8.55
N ALA A 21 -28.24 20.84 -7.67
CA ALA A 21 -27.62 21.25 -6.41
C ALA A 21 -27.40 20.07 -5.45
N ALA A 22 -28.36 19.13 -5.38
CA ALA A 22 -28.23 17.92 -4.59
C ALA A 22 -27.09 17.00 -5.09
N PHE A 23 -26.88 16.94 -6.41
CA PHE A 23 -25.82 16.11 -7.01
C PHE A 23 -24.41 16.66 -6.72
N PHE A 24 -24.24 17.98 -6.70
CA PHE A 24 -22.95 18.60 -6.37
C PHE A 24 -22.58 18.48 -4.89
N ALA A 25 -23.56 18.44 -3.99
CA ALA A 25 -23.31 18.29 -2.55
C ALA A 25 -22.64 16.96 -2.18
N THR A 26 -22.87 15.89 -2.96
CA THR A 26 -22.26 14.58 -2.73
C THR A 26 -20.84 14.44 -3.29
N ALA A 27 -20.39 15.33 -4.17
CA ALA A 27 -19.06 15.24 -4.80
C ALA A 27 -17.90 15.68 -3.90
N LEU A 28 -18.17 16.43 -2.82
CA LEU A 28 -17.13 16.94 -1.90
C LEU A 28 -16.78 15.99 -0.76
N ALA A 29 -17.39 14.79 -0.72
CA ALA A 29 -16.97 13.73 0.19
C ALA A 29 -15.80 12.90 -0.36
N GLN A 30 -14.87 13.53 -1.09
CA GLN A 30 -13.52 12.96 -1.23
C GLN A 30 -12.88 13.03 0.15
N LYS A 31 -13.00 11.93 0.88
CA LYS A 31 -12.35 11.66 2.17
C LYS A 31 -10.85 11.85 1.94
N SER A 32 -10.36 13.06 2.18
CA SER A 32 -8.95 13.41 2.11
C SER A 32 -8.22 12.39 2.95
N LEU A 33 -7.46 11.51 2.30
CA LEU A 33 -6.58 10.54 2.97
C LEU A 33 -5.77 11.35 3.97
N ARG A 34 -5.99 11.11 5.28
CA ARG A 34 -5.31 11.86 6.33
C ARG A 34 -3.82 11.71 6.06
N GLN A 35 -3.13 12.83 5.90
CA GLN A 35 -1.69 12.84 5.69
C GLN A 35 -1.06 12.22 6.94
N LEU A 36 -0.64 10.96 6.83
CA LEU A 36 -0.06 10.25 7.96
C LEU A 36 1.19 11.01 8.43
N PRO A 37 1.38 11.20 9.74
CA PRO A 37 2.61 11.73 10.31
C PRO A 37 3.82 11.01 9.69
N PRO A 38 4.93 11.71 9.43
CA PRO A 38 6.07 11.16 8.68
C PRO A 38 6.68 9.87 9.27
N LEU A 39 6.42 9.60 10.56
CA LEU A 39 6.83 8.38 11.27
C LEU A 39 5.92 7.16 11.00
N LEU A 40 4.73 7.34 10.42
CA LEU A 40 3.77 6.29 10.05
C LEU A 40 3.73 6.02 8.53
N ARG A 41 4.79 6.41 7.80
CA ARG A 41 4.90 6.09 6.37
C ARG A 41 5.14 4.60 6.11
N THR A 42 5.66 3.89 7.11
CA THR A 42 6.11 2.50 7.00
C THR A 42 4.99 1.53 7.40
N LEU A 43 4.05 1.96 8.24
CA LEU A 43 2.89 1.18 8.68
C LEU A 43 1.62 2.02 8.66
N SER A 44 0.62 1.57 7.92
CA SER A 44 -0.72 2.15 7.89
C SER A 44 -1.71 1.12 8.42
N ASP A 45 -2.40 1.45 9.52
CA ASP A 45 -3.49 0.64 10.06
C ASP A 45 -4.80 1.44 9.95
N GLU A 46 -5.57 1.19 8.89
CA GLU A 46 -6.83 1.89 8.65
C GLU A 46 -7.99 1.31 9.45
N VAL A 47 -7.86 0.05 9.89
CA VAL A 47 -8.91 -0.70 10.59
C VAL A 47 -8.81 -0.51 12.10
N GLY A 48 -7.61 -0.17 12.60
CA GLY A 48 -7.33 -0.03 14.02
C GLY A 48 -7.23 -1.37 14.73
N VAL A 49 -6.63 -2.37 14.08
CA VAL A 49 -6.42 -3.70 14.68
C VAL A 49 -5.20 -3.74 15.59
N LEU A 50 -4.26 -2.81 15.44
CA LEU A 50 -3.08 -2.72 16.27
C LEU A 50 -3.29 -1.66 17.36
N SER A 51 -2.86 -2.00 18.57
CA SER A 51 -2.64 -0.98 19.60
C SER A 51 -1.47 -0.06 19.19
N LEU A 52 -1.38 1.09 19.83
CA LEU A 52 -0.28 2.04 19.57
C LEU A 52 1.10 1.42 19.83
N GLU A 53 1.24 0.64 20.90
CA GLU A 53 2.51 -0.02 21.26
C GLU A 53 2.91 -1.09 20.24
N GLU A 54 1.95 -1.90 19.79
CA GLU A 54 2.16 -2.88 18.73
C GLU A 54 2.55 -2.22 17.41
N GLY A 55 1.83 -1.16 17.02
CA GLY A 55 2.14 -0.39 15.81
C GLY A 55 3.55 0.21 15.85
N LEU A 56 3.97 0.76 16.99
CA LEU A 56 5.33 1.28 17.18
C LEU A 56 6.39 0.17 17.13
N THR A 57 6.12 -0.99 17.75
CA THR A 57 7.03 -2.13 17.74
C THR A 57 7.23 -2.68 16.32
N LEU A 58 6.14 -2.87 15.59
CA LEU A 58 6.17 -3.31 14.21
C LEU A 58 6.88 -2.30 13.30
N SER A 59 6.58 -1.01 13.46
CA SER A 59 7.24 0.05 12.69
C SER A 59 8.75 0.05 12.93
N ARG A 60 9.24 -0.09 14.17
CA ARG A 60 10.69 -0.19 14.44
C ARG A 60 11.32 -1.40 13.77
N SER A 61 10.65 -2.55 13.82
CA SER A 61 11.13 -3.79 13.18
C SER A 61 11.27 -3.66 11.66
N LEU A 62 10.34 -2.93 11.01
CA LEU A 62 10.40 -2.62 9.58
C LEU A 62 11.53 -1.62 9.26
N GLU A 63 11.76 -0.64 10.12
CA GLU A 63 12.89 0.30 9.96
C GLU A 63 14.25 -0.39 10.14
N GLU A 64 14.37 -1.35 11.05
CA GLU A 64 15.57 -2.19 11.16
C GLU A 64 15.84 -2.96 9.87
N ILE A 65 14.81 -3.49 9.21
CA ILE A 65 14.97 -4.13 7.89
C ILE A 65 15.43 -3.10 6.86
N ARG A 66 14.86 -1.89 6.86
CA ARG A 66 15.33 -0.83 5.97
C ARG A 66 16.80 -0.50 6.19
N ASP A 67 17.23 -0.36 7.44
CA ASP A 67 18.60 0.02 7.76
C ASP A 67 19.59 -1.10 7.40
N LEU A 68 19.19 -2.37 7.53
CA LEU A 68 20.00 -3.53 7.14
C LEU A 68 20.13 -3.69 5.62
N THR A 69 19.11 -3.29 4.87
CA THR A 69 18.93 -3.74 3.47
C THR A 69 18.89 -2.61 2.45
N GLY A 70 18.69 -1.37 2.91
CA GLY A 70 18.39 -0.20 2.07
C GLY A 70 17.00 -0.21 1.43
N VAL A 71 16.16 -1.20 1.75
CA VAL A 71 14.82 -1.38 1.16
C VAL A 71 13.76 -0.85 2.13
N ARG A 72 12.91 0.07 1.67
CA ARG A 72 11.77 0.53 2.48
C ARG A 72 10.62 -0.46 2.36
N VAL A 73 10.22 -1.09 3.45
CA VAL A 73 9.04 -1.96 3.50
C VAL A 73 7.87 -1.14 4.02
N ILE A 74 6.80 -1.02 3.26
CA ILE A 74 5.56 -0.36 3.66
C ILE A 74 4.52 -1.44 3.90
N MET A 75 3.90 -1.44 5.07
CA MET A 75 2.84 -2.36 5.44
C MET A 75 1.52 -1.60 5.57
N ALA A 76 0.49 -2.09 4.88
CA ALA A 76 -0.86 -1.51 4.95
C ALA A 76 -1.86 -2.56 5.41
N ILE A 77 -2.61 -2.23 6.46
CA ILE A 77 -3.71 -3.03 6.99
C ILE A 77 -5.00 -2.31 6.62
N ALA A 78 -5.72 -2.89 5.68
CA ALA A 78 -6.98 -2.36 5.19
C ALA A 78 -8.11 -3.34 5.46
N GLY A 79 -9.28 -2.78 5.75
CA GLY A 79 -10.52 -3.54 5.83
C GLY A 79 -11.11 -3.58 4.44
N SER A 80 -11.49 -4.76 3.97
CA SER A 80 -12.15 -4.89 2.69
C SER A 80 -13.62 -5.18 2.84
N THR A 81 -14.39 -4.59 1.93
CA THR A 81 -15.81 -4.83 1.78
C THR A 81 -16.11 -5.70 0.56
N GLU A 82 -15.11 -5.96 -0.30
CA GLU A 82 -15.30 -6.68 -1.57
C GLU A 82 -14.04 -7.50 -1.93
N PRO A 83 -14.10 -8.85 -1.92
CA PRO A 83 -12.95 -9.73 -2.15
C PRO A 83 -12.45 -9.75 -3.60
N GLU A 84 -13.24 -9.24 -4.55
CA GLU A 84 -12.90 -9.28 -5.98
C GLU A 84 -11.94 -8.14 -6.41
N ALA A 85 -11.72 -7.13 -5.55
CA ALA A 85 -10.85 -5.98 -5.86
C ALA A 85 -9.40 -6.12 -5.33
N ILE A 86 -9.03 -7.27 -4.76
CA ILE A 86 -7.75 -7.47 -4.06
C ILE A 86 -6.56 -7.32 -5.02
N ASP A 87 -6.64 -7.94 -6.20
CA ASP A 87 -5.57 -7.86 -7.22
C ASP A 87 -5.43 -6.44 -7.79
N ASP A 88 -6.51 -5.66 -7.81
CA ASP A 88 -6.54 -4.29 -8.32
C ASP A 88 -6.11 -3.24 -7.28
N ARG A 89 -6.37 -3.49 -5.98
CA ARG A 89 -5.98 -2.61 -4.86
C ARG A 89 -4.59 -2.84 -4.33
N THR A 90 -3.99 -4.00 -4.60
CA THR A 90 -2.58 -4.22 -4.33
C THR A 90 -1.82 -3.30 -5.29
N MET A 91 -1.61 -2.05 -4.87
CA MET A 91 -0.93 -1.02 -5.65
C MET A 91 0.36 -1.64 -6.15
N GLN A 92 0.45 -1.93 -7.46
CA GLN A 92 1.59 -2.57 -8.09
C GLN A 92 2.78 -1.62 -8.00
N VAL A 93 3.43 -1.58 -6.84
CA VAL A 93 4.72 -0.95 -6.68
C VAL A 93 5.67 -1.86 -7.42
N MET A 94 6.02 -1.49 -8.66
CA MET A 94 6.95 -2.27 -9.47
C MET A 94 8.19 -2.60 -8.65
N PRO A 95 8.42 -3.87 -8.30
CA PRO A 95 9.57 -4.24 -7.50
C PRO A 95 10.81 -3.96 -8.35
N GLY A 96 11.66 -3.02 -7.90
CA GLY A 96 13.00 -2.91 -8.45
C GLY A 96 13.72 -4.27 -8.38
N ARG A 97 14.77 -4.50 -9.19
CA ARG A 97 15.49 -5.80 -9.22
C ARG A 97 15.92 -6.31 -7.83
N ALA A 98 16.13 -5.42 -6.88
CA ALA A 98 16.44 -5.74 -5.48
C ALA A 98 15.32 -6.51 -4.76
N LEU A 99 14.06 -6.26 -5.13
CA LEU A 99 12.83 -6.80 -4.53
C LEU A 99 12.32 -8.07 -5.20
N ALA A 100 12.76 -8.40 -6.42
CA ALA A 100 12.34 -9.62 -7.11
C ALA A 100 12.67 -10.91 -6.33
N SER A 101 13.71 -10.90 -5.48
CA SER A 101 14.00 -12.01 -4.58
C SER A 101 13.02 -12.09 -3.40
N VAL A 102 12.59 -10.94 -2.89
CA VAL A 102 11.62 -10.84 -1.80
C VAL A 102 10.25 -11.29 -2.30
N GLU A 103 9.83 -10.83 -3.48
CA GLU A 103 8.61 -11.27 -4.14
C GLU A 103 8.61 -12.78 -4.40
N ARG A 104 9.70 -13.33 -4.95
CA ARG A 104 9.83 -14.78 -5.16
C ARG A 104 9.74 -15.56 -3.85
N ALA A 105 10.35 -15.04 -2.78
CA ALA A 105 10.31 -15.67 -1.47
C ALA A 105 8.90 -15.60 -0.86
N LEU A 106 8.21 -14.46 -0.97
CA LEU A 106 6.83 -14.30 -0.51
C LEU A 106 5.84 -15.17 -1.30
N GLY A 107 6.09 -15.39 -2.59
CA GLY A 107 5.32 -16.33 -3.42
C GLY A 107 5.54 -17.80 -3.07
N ASN A 108 6.53 -18.12 -2.21
CA ASN A 108 6.70 -19.48 -1.72
C ASN A 108 5.66 -19.76 -0.63
N PRO A 109 4.78 -20.76 -0.79
CA PRO A 109 3.74 -21.08 0.20
C PRO A 109 4.30 -21.45 1.58
N GLY A 110 5.57 -21.90 1.65
CA GLY A 110 6.24 -22.15 2.92
C GLY A 110 6.52 -20.87 3.73
N VAL A 111 6.54 -19.69 3.11
CA VAL A 111 6.77 -18.40 3.79
C VAL A 111 5.50 -17.91 4.51
N THR A 112 4.31 -18.27 4.03
CA THR A 112 3.03 -17.81 4.59
C THR A 112 2.25 -18.91 5.33
N SER A 113 2.73 -20.16 5.31
CA SER A 113 2.06 -21.31 5.94
C SER A 113 1.68 -21.09 7.40
N ASP A 114 2.55 -20.42 8.15
CA ASP A 114 2.39 -20.22 9.60
C ASP A 114 1.50 -19.03 9.93
N LEU A 115 1.21 -18.17 8.95
CA LEU A 115 0.37 -16.98 9.14
C LEU A 115 -1.11 -17.37 9.22
N GLY A 116 -1.54 -18.36 8.43
CA GLY A 116 -2.94 -18.79 8.38
C GLY A 116 -3.54 -19.14 9.76
N PRO A 117 -2.87 -19.96 10.59
CA PRO A 117 -3.32 -20.23 11.95
C PRO A 117 -3.41 -18.99 12.85
N LEU A 118 -2.46 -18.05 12.75
CA LEU A 118 -2.43 -16.81 13.56
C LEU A 118 -3.57 -15.87 13.16
N LEU A 119 -3.77 -15.67 11.84
CA LEU A 119 -4.84 -14.84 11.30
C LEU A 119 -6.23 -15.38 11.66
N ARG A 120 -6.44 -16.71 11.60
CA ARG A 120 -7.71 -17.33 12.03
C ARG A 120 -8.01 -17.18 13.53
N LYS A 121 -6.99 -16.98 14.35
CA LYS A 121 -7.12 -16.72 15.79
C LYS A 121 -7.19 -15.23 16.12
N GLU A 122 -7.30 -14.38 15.10
CA GLU A 122 -7.27 -12.91 15.24
C GLU A 122 -5.97 -12.40 15.89
N GLN A 123 -4.89 -13.18 15.84
CA GLN A 123 -3.57 -12.81 16.34
C GLN A 123 -2.82 -12.01 15.27
N TYR A 124 -3.37 -10.86 14.88
CA TYR A 124 -2.85 -10.06 13.77
C TYR A 124 -1.43 -9.59 14.03
N PHE A 125 -1.16 -8.99 15.18
CA PHE A 125 0.17 -8.51 15.53
C PHE A 125 1.24 -9.62 15.44
N GLU A 126 0.97 -10.80 15.99
CA GLU A 126 1.88 -11.95 15.94
C GLU A 126 2.11 -12.43 14.50
N ALA A 127 1.08 -12.43 13.66
CA ALA A 127 1.20 -12.76 12.24
C ALA A 127 2.12 -11.76 11.52
N LEU A 128 1.94 -10.45 11.78
CA LEU A 128 2.76 -9.38 11.19
C LEU A 128 4.22 -9.46 11.64
N MET A 129 4.46 -9.73 12.92
CA MET A 129 5.81 -9.91 13.47
C MET A 129 6.48 -11.17 12.90
N THR A 130 5.74 -12.27 12.76
CA THR A 130 6.22 -13.50 12.12
C THR A 130 6.61 -13.26 10.66
N LEU A 131 5.78 -12.54 9.92
CA LEU A 131 6.08 -12.16 8.54
C LEU A 131 7.33 -11.26 8.47
N THR A 132 7.43 -10.27 9.36
CA THR A 132 8.57 -9.34 9.42
C THR A 132 9.87 -10.06 9.76
N ALA A 133 9.83 -11.02 10.70
CA ALA A 133 10.97 -11.86 11.03
C ALA A 133 11.42 -12.74 9.84
N ARG A 134 10.47 -13.31 9.10
CA ARG A 134 10.76 -14.09 7.88
C ARG A 134 11.35 -13.22 6.78
N LEU A 135 10.82 -12.01 6.56
CA LEU A 135 11.40 -11.05 5.63
C LEU A 135 12.84 -10.71 5.99
N ARG A 136 13.11 -10.46 7.27
CA ARG A 136 14.46 -10.22 7.77
C ARG A 136 15.40 -11.41 7.47
N ALA A 137 14.96 -12.63 7.75
CA ALA A 137 15.72 -13.84 7.46
C ALA A 137 16.05 -13.98 5.97
N ILE A 138 15.04 -13.79 5.09
CA ILE A 138 15.22 -13.84 3.63
C ILE A 138 16.27 -12.83 3.17
N VAL A 139 16.29 -11.62 3.72
CA VAL A 139 17.27 -10.63 3.30
C VAL A 139 18.66 -10.91 3.90
N GLN A 140 18.75 -11.46 5.11
CA GLN A 140 20.02 -11.85 5.73
C GLN A 140 20.66 -13.07 5.07
N GLU A 141 19.86 -14.03 4.60
CA GLU A 141 20.33 -15.22 3.87
C GLU A 141 20.80 -14.91 2.44
N ARG A 142 20.60 -13.68 1.96
CA ARG A 142 21.06 -13.26 0.64
C ARG A 142 22.59 -13.36 0.60
N PRO A 143 23.18 -14.26 -0.21
CA PRO A 143 24.62 -14.42 -0.24
C PRO A 143 25.25 -13.10 -0.67
N ALA A 144 26.27 -12.65 0.09
CA ALA A 144 27.05 -11.42 -0.16
C ALA A 144 27.63 -11.31 -1.59
N SER A 145 27.54 -12.40 -2.36
CA SER A 145 27.96 -12.55 -3.75
C SER A 145 27.07 -11.88 -4.78
N GLN A 146 25.88 -11.39 -4.41
CA GLN A 146 25.08 -10.56 -5.31
C GLN A 146 25.53 -9.10 -5.10
N PRO A 147 26.42 -8.55 -5.95
CA PRO A 147 26.96 -7.22 -5.73
C PRO A 147 25.80 -6.25 -5.59
N ALA A 148 25.74 -5.58 -4.43
CA ALA A 148 24.86 -4.45 -4.18
C ALA A 148 24.84 -3.64 -5.46
N ALA A 149 23.67 -3.53 -6.09
CA ALA A 149 23.51 -2.93 -7.40
C ALA A 149 24.42 -1.71 -7.48
N ARG A 150 25.46 -1.78 -8.33
CA ARG A 150 26.40 -0.67 -8.49
C ARG A 150 25.56 0.59 -8.61
N PRO A 151 25.80 1.63 -7.78
CA PRO A 151 25.04 2.87 -7.87
C PRO A 151 24.99 3.27 -9.34
N ALA A 152 23.77 3.36 -9.87
CA ALA A 152 23.41 3.50 -11.27
C ALA A 152 24.61 3.66 -12.20
N GLN A 153 25.10 2.55 -12.78
CA GLN A 153 25.98 2.70 -13.93
C GLN A 153 25.18 3.47 -14.99
N HIS A 154 25.71 4.66 -15.31
CA HIS A 154 25.39 5.53 -16.42
C HIS A 154 24.44 4.87 -17.42
N TYR A 155 23.16 5.25 -17.39
CA TYR A 155 22.21 4.84 -18.42
C TYR A 155 22.62 5.61 -19.69
N GLN A 156 23.46 5.00 -20.52
CA GLN A 156 23.76 5.50 -21.85
C GLN A 156 22.49 5.29 -22.68
N ASP A 157 21.77 6.40 -22.93
CA ASP A 157 20.79 6.48 -24.00
C ASP A 157 21.44 5.99 -25.31
N VAL A 158 20.67 5.31 -26.15
CA VAL A 158 21.05 4.87 -27.51
C VAL A 158 21.66 5.98 -28.38
N ASN A 159 21.53 7.24 -27.98
CA ASN A 159 22.11 8.41 -28.63
C ASN A 159 23.45 8.91 -28.02
N GLY A 160 24.04 8.22 -27.04
CA GLY A 160 25.36 8.56 -26.48
C GLY A 160 25.41 9.87 -25.68
N ALA A 161 24.28 10.54 -25.46
CA ALA A 161 24.21 11.77 -24.69
C ALA A 161 24.23 11.47 -23.19
N VAL A 162 25.29 11.88 -22.51
CA VAL A 162 25.37 11.90 -21.04
C VAL A 162 24.41 12.98 -20.52
N ARG A 163 23.19 12.59 -20.14
CA ARG A 163 22.31 13.48 -19.38
C ARG A 163 22.72 13.42 -17.90
N PRO A 164 23.02 14.56 -17.25
CA PRO A 164 23.10 14.58 -15.79
C PRO A 164 21.75 14.11 -15.25
N ALA A 165 21.76 13.21 -14.26
CA ALA A 165 20.56 12.72 -13.59
C ALA A 165 19.83 13.91 -12.96
N SER A 166 18.90 14.50 -13.71
CA SER A 166 18.16 15.67 -13.29
C SER A 166 17.17 15.25 -12.22
N GLY A 167 17.48 15.57 -10.96
CA GLY A 167 16.49 16.04 -10.01
C GLY A 167 15.56 15.01 -9.36
N CYS A 168 16.00 13.77 -9.16
CA CYS A 168 15.35 12.97 -8.12
C CYS A 168 15.97 13.31 -6.76
N ASP A 169 15.17 13.85 -5.85
CA ASP A 169 15.50 13.97 -4.44
C ASP A 169 16.02 12.61 -3.94
N PRO A 170 17.21 12.51 -3.31
CA PRO A 170 17.77 11.24 -2.85
C PRO A 170 16.84 10.45 -1.92
N GLN A 171 15.87 11.10 -1.26
CA GLN A 171 14.83 10.42 -0.49
C GLN A 171 13.67 9.83 -1.33
N ALA A 172 13.48 10.29 -2.56
CA ALA A 172 12.44 9.85 -3.47
C ALA A 172 12.86 8.63 -4.33
N CYS A 173 14.15 8.32 -4.42
CA CYS A 173 14.68 7.22 -5.22
C CYS A 173 14.93 5.90 -4.46
N THR A 174 14.55 5.81 -3.18
CA THR A 174 14.70 4.56 -2.43
C THR A 174 13.71 3.51 -2.95
N PRO A 175 14.15 2.30 -3.33
CA PRO A 175 13.22 1.24 -3.70
C PRO A 175 12.31 0.89 -2.52
N ALA A 176 11.00 0.96 -2.73
CA ALA A 176 9.98 0.61 -1.74
C ALA A 176 9.29 -0.69 -2.15
N ALA A 177 9.04 -1.58 -1.19
CA ALA A 177 8.09 -2.68 -1.33
C ALA A 177 6.84 -2.37 -0.52
N LEU A 178 5.67 -2.57 -1.12
CA LEU A 178 4.40 -2.51 -0.43
C LEU A 178 3.94 -3.94 -0.13
N ILE A 179 3.58 -4.19 1.13
CA ILE A 179 2.98 -5.43 1.60
C ILE A 179 1.59 -5.07 2.11
N GLY A 180 0.57 -5.41 1.33
CA GLY A 180 -0.83 -5.28 1.74
C GLY A 180 -1.27 -6.53 2.49
N ILE A 181 -1.86 -6.35 3.68
CA ILE A 181 -2.52 -7.44 4.42
C ILE A 181 -3.95 -7.01 4.65
N GLU A 182 -4.86 -7.74 4.01
CA GLU A 182 -6.29 -7.50 4.08
C GLU A 182 -6.93 -8.45 5.07
N LEU A 183 -7.79 -7.90 5.93
CA LEU A 183 -8.47 -8.66 6.97
C LEU A 183 -9.95 -8.82 6.58
N ASP A 184 -10.36 -10.07 6.32
CA ASP A 184 -11.76 -10.42 6.13
C ASP A 184 -12.46 -10.42 7.50
N ARG A 185 -13.22 -9.36 7.79
CA ARG A 185 -14.02 -9.27 9.00
C ARG A 185 -15.34 -9.98 8.75
N LYS A 186 -15.41 -11.28 9.05
CA LYS A 186 -16.70 -11.98 9.12
C LYS A 186 -17.52 -11.38 10.27
N GLY A 187 -18.50 -10.55 9.90
CA GLY A 187 -19.53 -10.03 10.82
C GLY A 187 -20.53 -11.11 11.23
#